data_AF-A0A1V5ZSG0-F1
#
_entry.id   AF-A0A1V5ZSG0-F1
#
_cell.length_a   1.000
_cell.length_b   1.000
_cell.length_c   1.000
_cell.angle_alpha   90.00
_cell.angle_beta   90.00
_cell.angle_gamma   90.00
#
_symmetry.space_group_name_H-M   'P 1'
#
loop_
_entity.id
_entity.type
_entity.pdbx_description
1 polymer ?
#
loop_
_entity_poly.entity_id
_entity_poly.type
_entity_poly.pdbx_seq_one_letter_code
_entity_poly.pdbx_strand_id
1 'polypeptide(L)'
;MYLHDAHLANIVTSYCTCLGGLMPLIYCACTHNQPRRWVWVYFCVLLTGLPTVWMHTVEGNRVASFFDVGTNILLAWMLIVAVSGDYMSSPSRKRLVGITLALNVFAWCWLFYEIFAPTKMPLLTLWESGHFYTGEIVLILNALFGAALFMVYRKHITPAARPFLYTVLGMFIIGLLLATGDNEHIIGYIFPWHATWHIVSAFGFITLWIFNHIRFSERRLAVNSGSVTPLKEY
;
A
#
# COMPACT_ATOMS: atom_id res chain seq x y z
N MET A 1 9.40 -25.86 8.66
CA MET A 1 10.83 -26.19 8.56
C MET A 1 11.51 -24.92 8.08
N TYR A 2 12.43 -24.34 8.86
CA TYR A 2 13.14 -23.11 8.48
C TYR A 2 14.10 -23.42 7.32
N LEU A 3 13.98 -22.70 6.21
CA LEU A 3 14.77 -22.97 5.00
C LEU A 3 16.14 -22.24 5.03
N HIS A 4 16.19 -21.00 5.56
CA HIS A 4 17.43 -20.21 5.77
C HIS A 4 17.19 -19.03 6.74
N ASP A 5 18.25 -18.37 7.23
CA ASP A 5 18.15 -17.27 8.22
C ASP A 5 17.36 -16.05 7.70
N ALA A 6 17.47 -15.72 6.41
CA ALA A 6 16.69 -14.63 5.81
C ALA A 6 15.17 -14.88 5.86
N HIS A 7 14.76 -16.15 5.87
CA HIS A 7 13.35 -16.55 5.94
C HIS A 7 12.71 -16.18 7.28
N LEU A 8 13.43 -16.43 8.38
CA LEU A 8 12.99 -16.02 9.72
C LEU A 8 12.87 -14.49 9.82
N ALA A 9 13.85 -13.76 9.27
CA ALA A 9 13.80 -12.30 9.23
C ALA A 9 12.57 -11.79 8.48
N ASN A 10 12.24 -12.36 7.31
CA ASN A 10 11.05 -11.99 6.54
C ASN A 10 9.76 -12.31 7.32
N ILE A 11 9.65 -13.48 7.95
CA ILE A 11 8.47 -13.84 8.77
C ILE A 11 8.27 -12.84 9.93
N VAL A 12 9.33 -12.54 10.68
CA VAL A 12 9.24 -11.64 11.84
C VAL A 12 8.93 -10.22 11.40
N THR A 13 9.61 -9.72 10.38
CA THR A 13 9.41 -8.35 9.90
C THR A 13 8.10 -8.19 9.11
N SER A 14 7.50 -9.25 8.58
CA SER A 14 6.15 -9.21 8.01
C SER A 14 5.08 -8.73 9.00
N TYR A 15 5.28 -8.97 10.31
CA TYR A 15 4.39 -8.39 11.34
C TYR A 15 4.44 -6.87 11.39
N CYS A 16 5.53 -6.23 10.92
CA CYS A 16 5.58 -4.78 10.78
C CYS A 16 4.50 -4.28 9.82
N THR A 17 4.14 -5.03 8.77
CA THR A 17 3.03 -4.66 7.86
C THR A 17 1.70 -4.64 8.60
N CYS A 18 1.41 -5.65 9.43
CA CYS A 18 0.22 -5.66 10.30
C CYS A 18 0.21 -4.43 11.23
N LEU A 19 1.33 -4.14 11.88
CA LEU A 19 1.46 -2.97 12.77
C LEU A 19 1.30 -1.65 12.02
N GLY A 20 1.78 -1.59 10.77
CA GLY A 20 1.62 -0.46 9.87
C GLY A 20 0.15 -0.14 9.55
N GLY A 21 -0.77 -1.11 9.66
CA GLY A 21 -2.21 -0.89 9.55
C GLY A 21 -2.90 -0.70 10.91
N LEU A 22 -2.52 -1.52 11.90
CA LEU A 22 -3.11 -1.49 13.25
C LEU A 22 -2.88 -0.15 13.96
N MET A 23 -1.66 0.39 13.90
CA MET A 23 -1.34 1.66 14.58
C MET A 23 -2.15 2.83 14.02
N PRO A 24 -2.21 3.07 12.69
CA PRO A 24 -3.13 4.06 12.12
C PRO A 24 -4.60 3.87 12.51
N LEU A 25 -5.11 2.63 12.58
CA LEU A 25 -6.48 2.38 13.01
C LEU A 25 -6.71 2.78 14.48
N ILE A 26 -5.79 2.42 15.38
CA ILE A 26 -5.82 2.85 16.78
C ILE A 26 -5.81 4.39 16.84
N TYR A 27 -4.94 5.04 16.09
CA TYR A 27 -4.88 6.50 16.06
C TYR A 27 -6.17 7.13 15.49
N CYS A 28 -6.82 6.49 14.50
CA CYS A 28 -8.14 6.91 14.01
C CYS A 28 -9.19 6.84 15.11
N ALA A 29 -9.20 5.74 15.88
CA ALA A 29 -10.12 5.55 17.00
C ALA A 29 -9.90 6.58 18.11
N CYS A 30 -8.65 6.93 18.42
CA CYS A 30 -8.33 7.90 19.48
C CYS A 30 -8.56 9.37 19.08
N THR A 31 -8.49 9.70 17.79
CA THR A 31 -8.53 11.11 17.33
C THR A 31 -9.82 11.49 16.60
N HIS A 32 -10.58 10.54 16.05
CA HIS A 32 -11.81 10.78 15.28
C HIS A 32 -11.68 11.80 14.13
N ASN A 33 -10.48 12.00 13.58
CA ASN A 33 -10.20 13.07 12.60
C ASN A 33 -10.08 12.57 11.16
N GLN A 34 -10.38 11.31 10.88
CA GLN A 34 -10.14 10.69 9.56
C GLN A 34 -11.45 10.38 8.83
N PRO A 35 -11.58 10.76 7.54
CA PRO A 35 -12.72 10.34 6.73
C PRO A 35 -12.80 8.81 6.61
N ARG A 36 -14.02 8.25 6.55
CA ARG A 36 -14.25 6.79 6.49
C ARG A 36 -13.44 6.07 5.40
N ARG A 37 -13.30 6.68 4.22
CA ARG A 37 -12.50 6.12 3.11
C ARG A 37 -11.02 5.90 3.48
N TRP A 38 -10.45 6.75 4.33
CA TRP A 38 -9.07 6.61 4.80
C TRP A 38 -8.96 5.57 5.92
N VAL A 39 -9.98 5.46 6.78
CA VAL A 39 -10.07 4.35 7.74
C VAL A 39 -10.06 3.00 7.01
N TRP A 40 -10.78 2.89 5.90
CA TRP A 40 -10.75 1.70 5.04
C TRP A 40 -9.38 1.43 4.43
N VAL A 41 -8.63 2.45 4.01
CA VAL A 41 -7.24 2.27 3.56
C VAL A 41 -6.39 1.65 4.66
N TYR A 42 -6.44 2.18 5.89
CA TYR A 42 -5.67 1.63 7.02
C TYR A 42 -6.10 0.22 7.40
N PHE A 43 -7.39 -0.08 7.29
CA PHE A 43 -7.89 -1.44 7.42
C PHE A 43 -7.33 -2.37 6.34
N CYS A 44 -7.28 -1.92 5.08
CA CYS A 44 -6.66 -2.71 4.02
C CYS A 44 -5.16 -2.95 4.26
N VAL A 45 -4.42 -2.01 4.86
CA VAL A 45 -3.01 -2.25 5.25
C VAL A 45 -2.93 -3.41 6.26
N LEU A 46 -3.77 -3.39 7.29
CA LEU A 46 -3.84 -4.48 8.27
C LEU A 46 -4.24 -5.81 7.61
N LEU A 47 -5.27 -5.77 6.75
CA LEU A 47 -5.75 -6.93 6.02
C LEU A 47 -4.66 -7.54 5.14
N THR A 48 -3.85 -6.71 4.48
CA THR A 48 -2.71 -7.15 3.66
C THR A 48 -1.59 -7.77 4.48
N GLY A 49 -1.30 -7.23 5.66
CA GLY A 49 -0.26 -7.79 6.53
C GLY A 49 -0.50 -9.25 6.91
N LEU A 50 -1.78 -9.68 7.04
CA LEU A 50 -2.13 -11.05 7.41
C LEU A 50 -1.71 -12.08 6.34
N PRO A 51 -2.11 -11.96 5.05
CA PRO A 51 -1.57 -12.77 3.97
C PRO A 51 -0.06 -12.65 3.78
N THR A 52 0.56 -11.49 4.01
CA THR A 52 2.03 -11.36 3.91
C THR A 52 2.72 -12.26 4.92
N VAL A 53 2.31 -12.22 6.19
CA VAL A 53 2.84 -13.13 7.23
C VAL A 53 2.58 -14.60 6.85
N TRP A 54 1.38 -14.90 6.33
CA TRP A 54 1.04 -16.27 5.91
C TRP A 54 1.94 -16.74 4.75
N MET A 55 2.11 -15.94 3.70
CA MET A 55 2.93 -16.22 2.53
C MET A 55 4.37 -16.52 2.93
N HIS A 56 4.98 -15.69 3.78
CA HIS A 56 6.32 -15.95 4.28
C HIS A 56 6.40 -17.16 5.22
N THR A 57 5.30 -17.60 5.83
CA THR A 57 5.29 -18.84 6.64
C THR A 57 5.24 -20.10 5.77
N VAL A 58 4.58 -20.05 4.61
CA VAL A 58 4.41 -21.18 3.67
C VAL A 58 4.93 -20.83 2.28
N GLU A 59 6.22 -20.53 2.19
CA GLU A 59 6.86 -20.11 0.95
C GLU A 59 6.61 -21.10 -0.22
N GLY A 60 6.36 -20.55 -1.41
CA GLY A 60 5.96 -21.33 -2.59
C GLY A 60 4.47 -21.71 -2.64
N ASN A 61 3.68 -21.48 -1.57
CA ASN A 61 2.24 -21.74 -1.60
C ASN A 61 1.51 -20.71 -2.48
N ARG A 62 0.88 -21.20 -3.55
CA ARG A 62 0.20 -20.34 -4.53
C ARG A 62 -1.07 -19.67 -4.00
N VAL A 63 -1.77 -20.33 -3.09
CA VAL A 63 -2.96 -19.74 -2.45
C VAL A 63 -2.55 -18.59 -1.54
N ALA A 64 -1.48 -18.76 -0.75
CA ALA A 64 -0.95 -17.68 0.07
C ALA A 64 -0.45 -16.51 -0.80
N SER A 65 0.27 -16.81 -1.90
CA SER A 65 0.68 -15.79 -2.89
C SER A 65 -0.51 -15.05 -3.52
N PHE A 66 -1.61 -15.75 -3.83
CA PHE A 66 -2.84 -15.13 -4.32
C PHE A 66 -3.40 -14.12 -3.30
N PHE A 67 -3.52 -14.50 -2.03
CA PHE A 67 -4.06 -13.60 -1.01
C PHE A 67 -3.11 -12.44 -0.71
N ASP A 68 -1.80 -12.66 -0.71
CA ASP A 68 -0.81 -11.61 -0.48
C ASP A 68 -0.83 -10.56 -1.59
N VAL A 69 -0.63 -10.96 -2.85
CA VAL A 69 -0.66 -10.03 -3.98
C VAL A 69 -2.06 -9.45 -4.18
N GLY A 70 -3.10 -10.28 -4.04
CA GLY A 70 -4.49 -9.87 -4.23
C GLY A 70 -4.96 -8.82 -3.22
N THR A 71 -4.61 -8.96 -1.94
CA THR A 71 -4.93 -7.94 -0.92
C THR A 71 -4.08 -6.68 -1.07
N ASN A 72 -2.82 -6.79 -1.52
CA ASN A 72 -2.02 -5.62 -1.88
C ASN A 72 -2.65 -4.83 -3.04
N ILE A 73 -3.17 -5.50 -4.07
CA ILE A 73 -3.92 -4.85 -5.17
C ILE A 73 -5.15 -4.12 -4.62
N LEU A 74 -5.89 -4.76 -3.70
CA LEU A 74 -7.04 -4.14 -3.04
C LEU A 74 -6.63 -2.86 -2.29
N LEU A 75 -5.54 -2.92 -1.52
CA LEU A 75 -5.00 -1.76 -0.80
C LEU A 75 -4.63 -0.62 -1.76
N ALA A 76 -3.88 -0.92 -2.82
CA ALA A 76 -3.48 0.07 -3.82
C ALA A 76 -4.71 0.70 -4.52
N TRP A 77 -5.73 -0.10 -4.82
CA TRP A 77 -6.99 0.42 -5.35
C TRP A 77 -7.74 1.29 -4.34
N MET A 78 -7.79 0.89 -3.06
CA MET A 78 -8.42 1.70 -2.00
C MET A 78 -7.72 3.04 -1.79
N LEU A 79 -6.40 3.12 -1.99
CA LEU A 79 -5.67 4.39 -2.04
C LEU A 79 -6.17 5.27 -3.19
N ILE A 80 -6.34 4.71 -4.40
CA ILE A 80 -6.90 5.44 -5.55
C ILE A 80 -8.31 5.94 -5.23
N VAL A 81 -9.17 5.11 -4.64
CA VAL A 81 -10.53 5.49 -4.22
C VAL A 81 -10.50 6.62 -3.19
N ALA A 82 -9.61 6.54 -2.20
CA ALA A 82 -9.51 7.53 -1.14
C ALA A 82 -9.01 8.90 -1.66
N VAL A 83 -7.93 8.90 -2.43
CA VAL A 83 -7.31 10.11 -2.99
C VAL A 83 -8.21 10.76 -4.04
N SER A 84 -8.84 9.97 -4.93
CA SER A 84 -9.81 10.52 -5.89
C SER A 84 -11.03 11.12 -5.17
N GLY A 85 -11.47 10.54 -4.05
CA GLY A 85 -12.49 11.09 -3.18
C GLY A 85 -12.13 12.43 -2.54
N ASP A 86 -10.84 12.71 -2.36
CA ASP A 86 -10.37 13.96 -1.76
C ASP A 86 -10.37 15.14 -2.77
N TYR A 87 -10.09 14.86 -4.05
CA TYR A 87 -9.73 15.92 -5.00
C TYR A 87 -10.53 15.95 -6.30
N MET A 88 -11.20 14.86 -6.68
CA MET A 88 -11.89 14.79 -7.97
C MET A 88 -13.38 15.12 -7.84
N SER A 89 -13.96 15.66 -8.91
CA SER A 89 -15.41 15.80 -9.03
C SER A 89 -16.09 14.42 -9.07
N SER A 90 -17.35 14.34 -8.61
CA SER A 90 -18.11 13.09 -8.57
C SER A 90 -18.14 12.32 -9.91
N PRO A 91 -18.40 12.95 -11.09
CA PRO A 91 -18.38 12.25 -12.37
C PRO A 91 -17.02 11.66 -12.72
N SER A 92 -15.95 12.44 -12.58
CA SER A 92 -14.59 12.00 -12.89
C SER A 92 -14.12 10.91 -11.93
N ARG A 93 -14.46 11.02 -10.64
CA ARG A 93 -14.20 9.99 -9.62
C ARG A 93 -14.90 8.69 -9.97
N LYS A 94 -16.21 8.70 -10.26
CA LYS A 94 -16.96 7.49 -10.60
C LYS A 94 -16.37 6.80 -11.83
N ARG A 95 -16.00 7.57 -12.86
CA ARG A 95 -15.35 7.03 -14.05
C ARG A 95 -14.01 6.39 -13.72
N LEU A 96 -13.16 7.08 -12.96
CA LEU A 96 -11.85 6.56 -12.58
C LEU A 96 -11.97 5.27 -11.76
N VAL A 97 -12.76 5.30 -10.69
CA VAL A 97 -12.97 4.15 -9.80
C VAL A 97 -13.58 2.97 -10.55
N GLY A 98 -14.54 3.21 -11.45
CA GLY A 98 -15.14 2.15 -12.26
C GLY A 98 -14.14 1.49 -13.20
N ILE A 99 -13.31 2.29 -13.88
CA ILE A 99 -12.27 1.77 -14.79
C ILE A 99 -11.22 0.98 -13.99
N THR A 100 -10.69 1.53 -12.90
CA THR A 100 -9.65 0.85 -12.12
C THR A 100 -10.20 -0.38 -11.40
N LEU A 101 -11.46 -0.38 -10.96
CA LEU A 101 -12.12 -1.57 -10.41
C LEU A 101 -12.19 -2.68 -11.46
N ALA A 102 -12.63 -2.38 -12.68
CA ALA A 102 -12.70 -3.37 -13.75
C ALA A 102 -11.33 -4.00 -14.03
N LEU A 103 -10.27 -3.17 -14.12
CA LEU A 103 -8.90 -3.65 -14.32
C LEU A 103 -8.42 -4.53 -13.15
N ASN A 104 -8.71 -4.15 -11.91
CA ASN A 104 -8.33 -4.94 -10.74
C ASN A 104 -9.10 -6.26 -10.64
N VAL A 105 -10.38 -6.30 -11.05
CA VAL A 105 -11.13 -7.55 -11.18
C VAL A 105 -10.50 -8.48 -12.21
N PHE A 106 -10.09 -7.97 -13.37
CA PHE A 106 -9.36 -8.77 -14.34
C PHE A 106 -8.04 -9.31 -13.77
N ALA A 107 -7.30 -8.49 -13.03
CA ALA A 107 -6.06 -8.92 -12.37
C ALA A 107 -6.29 -9.99 -11.30
N TRP A 108 -7.35 -9.88 -10.49
CA TRP A 108 -7.71 -10.94 -9.52
C TRP A 108 -8.15 -12.22 -10.20
N CYS A 109 -8.92 -12.16 -11.29
CA CYS A 109 -9.26 -13.34 -12.09
C CYS A 109 -8.00 -14.01 -12.65
N TRP A 110 -7.02 -13.22 -13.12
CA TRP A 110 -5.73 -13.73 -13.57
C TRP A 110 -4.95 -14.40 -12.43
N LEU A 111 -4.84 -13.74 -11.28
CA LEU A 111 -4.19 -14.30 -10.10
C LEU A 111 -4.86 -15.60 -9.62
N PHE A 112 -6.19 -15.66 -9.68
CA PHE A 112 -6.94 -16.87 -9.32
C PHE A 112 -6.63 -18.02 -10.30
N TYR A 113 -6.55 -17.72 -11.60
CA TYR A 113 -6.10 -18.70 -12.60
C TYR A 113 -4.67 -19.19 -12.33
N GLU A 114 -3.74 -18.33 -11.92
CA GLU A 114 -2.35 -18.71 -11.61
C GLU A 114 -2.23 -19.71 -10.44
N ILE A 115 -3.25 -19.81 -9.57
CA ILE A 115 -3.31 -20.86 -8.53
C ILE A 115 -3.28 -22.25 -9.17
N PHE A 116 -3.97 -22.43 -10.30
CA PHE A 116 -4.15 -23.73 -10.98
C PHE A 116 -3.20 -23.94 -12.16
N ALA A 117 -2.49 -22.91 -12.61
CA ALA A 117 -1.60 -23.01 -13.76
C ALA A 117 -0.45 -24.03 -13.51
N PRO A 118 0.12 -24.68 -14.53
CA PRO A 118 1.26 -25.59 -14.31
C PRO A 118 2.51 -24.84 -13.85
N THR A 119 2.83 -23.71 -14.49
CA THR A 119 4.03 -22.91 -14.23
C THR A 119 3.69 -21.42 -14.13
N LYS A 120 4.38 -20.71 -13.23
CA LYS A 120 4.29 -19.26 -13.09
C LYS A 120 5.44 -18.64 -13.89
N MET A 121 5.13 -17.83 -14.91
CA MET A 121 6.16 -17.18 -15.71
C MET A 121 6.36 -15.73 -15.25
N PRO A 122 7.60 -15.29 -14.99
CA PRO A 122 7.87 -13.90 -14.68
C PRO A 122 7.54 -13.05 -15.91
N LEU A 123 6.87 -11.92 -15.70
CA LEU A 123 6.54 -10.97 -16.76
C LEU A 123 7.67 -9.94 -16.94
N LEU A 124 8.40 -9.64 -15.87
CA LEU A 124 9.59 -8.80 -15.89
C LEU A 124 10.67 -9.47 -15.06
N THR A 125 11.88 -9.57 -15.62
CA THR A 125 13.07 -10.01 -14.89
C THR A 125 14.02 -8.82 -14.79
N LEU A 126 14.36 -8.46 -13.57
CA LEU A 126 15.38 -7.47 -13.24
C LEU A 126 16.58 -8.21 -12.66
N TRP A 127 17.77 -7.99 -13.22
CA TRP A 127 19.00 -8.62 -12.73
C TRP A 127 18.92 -10.16 -12.75
N GLU A 128 19.82 -10.84 -12.02
CA GLU A 128 19.85 -12.30 -11.94
C GLU A 128 18.81 -12.88 -10.97
N SER A 129 18.27 -12.08 -10.04
CA SER A 129 17.39 -12.56 -8.97
C SER A 129 16.06 -11.81 -8.79
N GLY A 130 15.88 -10.67 -9.47
CA GLY A 130 14.64 -9.92 -9.40
C GLY A 130 13.62 -10.42 -10.42
N HIS A 131 12.48 -10.92 -9.96
CA HIS A 131 11.39 -11.34 -10.84
C HIS A 131 10.09 -10.70 -10.40
N PHE A 132 9.33 -10.19 -11.37
CA PHE A 132 7.97 -9.71 -11.16
C PHE A 132 6.99 -10.50 -12.02
N TYR A 133 6.02 -11.10 -11.35
CA TYR A 133 4.88 -11.75 -11.96
C TYR A 133 3.80 -10.72 -12.31
N THR A 134 2.86 -11.12 -13.17
CA THR A 134 1.78 -10.25 -13.66
C THR A 134 1.05 -9.52 -12.54
N GLY A 135 0.70 -10.21 -11.45
CA GLY A 135 0.01 -9.59 -10.31
C GLY A 135 0.83 -8.51 -9.60
N GLU A 136 2.15 -8.71 -9.45
CA GLU A 136 3.04 -7.74 -8.82
C GLU A 136 3.23 -6.51 -9.70
N ILE A 137 3.30 -6.68 -11.02
CA ILE A 137 3.34 -5.56 -11.96
C ILE A 137 2.03 -4.75 -11.88
N VAL A 138 0.87 -5.42 -11.84
CA VAL A 138 -0.42 -4.72 -11.66
C VAL A 138 -0.47 -3.97 -10.33
N LEU A 139 0.04 -4.57 -9.25
CA LEU A 139 0.16 -3.91 -7.95
C LEU A 139 1.03 -2.63 -8.05
N ILE A 140 2.23 -2.75 -8.61
CA ILE A 140 3.16 -1.61 -8.77
C ILE A 140 2.51 -0.49 -9.58
N LEU A 141 1.83 -0.83 -10.69
CA LEU A 141 1.14 0.15 -11.51
C LEU A 141 0.00 0.85 -10.76
N ASN A 142 -0.80 0.13 -9.97
CA ASN A 142 -1.84 0.73 -9.13
C ASN A 142 -1.22 1.68 -8.09
N ALA A 143 -0.16 1.26 -7.42
CA ALA A 143 0.51 2.06 -6.40
C ALA A 143 1.13 3.33 -6.99
N LEU A 144 1.82 3.22 -8.14
CA LEU A 144 2.34 4.36 -8.90
C LEU A 144 1.23 5.31 -9.33
N PHE A 145 0.08 4.78 -9.76
CA PHE A 145 -1.06 5.60 -10.15
C PHE A 145 -1.65 6.37 -8.94
N GLY A 146 -1.78 5.73 -7.78
CA GLY A 146 -2.17 6.39 -6.52
C GLY A 146 -1.20 7.50 -6.11
N ALA A 147 0.10 7.24 -6.19
CA ALA A 147 1.15 8.23 -5.93
C ALA A 147 1.09 9.41 -6.92
N ALA A 148 0.86 9.12 -8.21
CA ALA A 148 0.71 10.15 -9.24
C ALA A 148 -0.49 11.07 -8.97
N LEU A 149 -1.63 10.53 -8.51
CA LEU A 149 -2.79 11.35 -8.13
C LEU A 149 -2.45 12.36 -7.03
N PHE A 150 -1.71 11.94 -6.00
CA PHE A 150 -1.23 12.88 -4.98
C PHE A 150 -0.38 13.99 -5.56
N MET A 151 0.53 13.66 -6.49
CA MET A 151 1.42 14.63 -7.11
C MET A 151 0.72 15.58 -8.07
N VAL A 152 -0.29 15.10 -8.82
CA VAL A 152 -1.15 15.92 -9.68
C VAL A 152 -1.92 16.93 -8.83
N TYR A 153 -2.48 16.50 -7.71
CA TYR A 153 -3.28 17.35 -6.82
C TYR A 153 -2.47 18.05 -5.72
N ARG A 154 -1.13 18.01 -5.76
CA ARG A 154 -0.25 18.55 -4.70
C ARG A 154 -0.52 20.00 -4.31
N LYS A 155 -1.01 20.82 -5.24
CA LYS A 155 -1.34 22.23 -4.99
C LYS A 155 -2.52 22.40 -4.02
N HIS A 156 -3.41 21.40 -3.93
CA HIS A 156 -4.56 21.36 -2.99
C HIS A 156 -4.18 20.87 -1.59
N ILE A 157 -2.93 20.42 -1.40
CA ILE A 157 -2.43 19.96 -0.10
C ILE A 157 -1.87 21.16 0.65
N THR A 158 -2.22 21.25 1.94
CA THR A 158 -1.76 22.33 2.82
C THR A 158 -0.23 22.30 2.93
N PRO A 159 0.45 23.46 2.99
CA PRO A 159 1.91 23.51 3.07
C PRO A 159 2.49 22.68 4.23
N ALA A 160 1.79 22.62 5.37
CA ALA A 160 2.19 21.84 6.54
C ALA A 160 2.21 20.32 6.29
N ALA A 161 1.30 19.81 5.45
CA ALA A 161 1.23 18.39 5.12
C ALA A 161 2.20 17.96 4.00
N ARG A 162 2.69 18.89 3.17
CA ARG A 162 3.54 18.55 2.01
C ARG A 162 4.86 17.84 2.35
N PRO A 163 5.61 18.22 3.39
CA PRO A 163 6.82 17.49 3.79
C PRO A 163 6.51 16.01 4.02
N PHE A 164 5.42 15.70 4.71
CA PHE A 164 5.01 14.33 4.98
C PHE A 164 4.57 13.58 3.72
N LEU A 165 3.93 14.25 2.75
CA LEU A 165 3.69 13.64 1.43
C LEU A 165 5.02 13.23 0.77
N TYR A 166 6.01 14.12 0.75
CA TYR A 166 7.30 13.80 0.14
C TYR A 166 8.05 12.70 0.89
N THR A 167 7.94 12.64 2.21
CA THR A 167 8.45 11.52 3.01
C THR A 167 7.77 10.21 2.63
N VAL A 168 6.43 10.17 2.52
CA VAL A 168 5.69 8.98 2.10
C VAL A 168 6.11 8.54 0.69
N LEU A 169 6.23 9.48 -0.25
CA LEU A 169 6.66 9.18 -1.62
C LEU A 169 8.11 8.70 -1.67
N GLY A 170 9.00 9.28 -0.86
CA GLY A 170 10.38 8.84 -0.72
C GLY A 170 10.46 7.41 -0.18
N MET A 171 9.73 7.10 0.90
CA MET A 171 9.62 5.75 1.45
C MET A 171 9.01 4.77 0.44
N PHE A 172 8.02 5.19 -0.35
CA PHE A 172 7.44 4.38 -1.41
C PHE A 172 8.47 4.05 -2.51
N ILE A 173 9.25 5.03 -2.97
CA ILE A 173 10.31 4.80 -3.98
C ILE A 173 11.40 3.87 -3.42
N ILE A 174 11.84 4.09 -2.17
CA ILE A 174 12.78 3.19 -1.50
C ILE A 174 12.18 1.78 -1.39
N GLY A 175 10.91 1.68 -1.01
CA GLY A 175 10.19 0.42 -0.97
C GLY A 175 10.13 -0.29 -2.32
N LEU A 176 9.86 0.43 -3.41
CA LEU A 176 9.90 -0.15 -4.77
C LEU A 176 11.27 -0.72 -5.12
N LEU A 177 12.36 -0.04 -4.73
CA LEU A 177 13.72 -0.54 -4.92
C LEU A 177 13.97 -1.79 -4.08
N LEU A 178 13.55 -1.78 -2.80
CA LEU A 178 13.70 -2.92 -1.90
C LEU A 178 12.87 -4.14 -2.35
N ALA A 179 11.72 -3.92 -2.99
CA ALA A 179 10.88 -4.98 -3.55
C ALA A 179 11.52 -5.72 -4.74
N THR A 180 12.62 -5.21 -5.31
CA THR A 180 13.32 -5.89 -6.41
C THR A 180 14.25 -7.02 -5.97
N GLY A 181 14.57 -7.12 -4.68
CA GLY A 181 15.45 -8.16 -4.18
C GLY A 181 14.69 -9.44 -3.84
N ASP A 182 15.34 -10.59 -4.08
CA ASP A 182 14.82 -11.89 -3.72
C ASP A 182 14.73 -12.08 -2.18
N ASN A 183 14.03 -13.14 -1.75
CA ASN A 183 13.82 -13.45 -0.33
C ASN A 183 15.10 -13.93 0.40
N GLU A 184 16.15 -14.26 -0.34
CA GLU A 184 17.40 -14.84 0.13
C GLU A 184 18.53 -13.80 0.23
N HIS A 185 18.33 -12.60 -0.37
CA HIS A 185 19.36 -11.59 -0.53
C HIS A 185 19.66 -10.85 0.77
N ILE A 186 20.75 -11.26 1.42
CA ILE A 186 21.33 -10.54 2.56
C ILE A 186 22.58 -9.79 2.08
N ILE A 187 22.52 -8.46 2.07
CA ILE A 187 23.69 -7.64 1.73
C ILE A 187 24.61 -7.52 2.94
N GLY A 188 25.87 -7.92 2.76
CA GLY A 188 26.91 -7.78 3.77
C GLY A 188 26.60 -8.51 5.08
N TYR A 189 25.82 -9.60 5.05
CA TYR A 189 25.37 -10.40 6.20
C TYR A 189 24.53 -9.67 7.25
N ILE A 190 24.25 -8.37 7.06
CA ILE A 190 23.58 -7.53 8.06
C ILE A 190 22.25 -7.00 7.53
N PHE A 191 22.12 -6.84 6.21
CA PHE A 191 20.99 -6.18 5.61
C PHE A 191 20.10 -7.17 4.84
N PRO A 192 19.10 -7.78 5.49
CA PRO A 192 18.09 -8.58 4.80
C PRO A 192 17.22 -7.64 3.96
N TRP A 193 17.44 -7.68 2.64
CA TRP A 193 16.93 -6.68 1.70
C TRP A 193 15.40 -6.65 1.70
N HIS A 194 14.76 -7.82 1.56
CA HIS A 194 13.31 -7.95 1.59
C HIS A 194 12.73 -7.68 2.99
N ALA A 195 13.38 -8.13 4.07
CA ALA A 195 12.90 -7.83 5.42
C ALA A 195 12.87 -6.31 5.71
N THR A 196 13.84 -5.56 5.17
CA THR A 196 13.88 -4.10 5.28
C THR A 196 12.71 -3.44 4.55
N TRP A 197 12.22 -4.04 3.47
CA TRP A 197 11.02 -3.58 2.78
C TRP A 197 9.80 -3.53 3.71
N HIS A 198 9.58 -4.56 4.53
CA HIS A 198 8.44 -4.58 5.47
C HIS A 198 8.53 -3.44 6.49
N ILE A 199 9.73 -3.15 7.00
CA ILE A 199 9.96 -2.07 7.97
C ILE A 199 9.70 -0.71 7.33
N VAL A 200 10.30 -0.45 6.16
CA VAL A 200 10.10 0.81 5.43
C VAL A 200 8.62 1.01 5.09
N SER A 201 7.94 -0.06 4.67
CA SER A 201 6.50 -0.02 4.34
C SER A 201 5.66 0.32 5.57
N ALA A 202 5.92 -0.30 6.72
CA ALA A 202 5.22 -0.01 7.97
C ALA A 202 5.34 1.46 8.39
N PHE A 203 6.56 2.02 8.38
CA PHE A 203 6.77 3.44 8.65
C PHE A 203 6.17 4.34 7.56
N GLY A 204 6.16 3.90 6.31
CA GLY A 204 5.47 4.57 5.21
C GLY A 204 3.97 4.74 5.48
N PHE A 205 3.29 3.68 5.91
CA PHE A 205 1.86 3.72 6.25
C PHE A 205 1.55 4.55 7.50
N ILE A 206 2.41 4.47 8.53
CA ILE A 206 2.29 5.33 9.71
C ILE A 206 2.47 6.81 9.32
N THR A 207 3.45 7.12 8.48
CA THR A 207 3.69 8.47 7.98
C THR A 207 2.53 8.96 7.10
N LEU A 208 1.92 8.07 6.31
CA LEU A 208 0.71 8.35 5.54
C LEU A 208 -0.47 8.72 6.46
N TRP A 209 -0.59 8.08 7.62
CA TRP A 209 -1.55 8.51 8.64
C TRP A 209 -1.25 9.92 9.17
N ILE A 210 0.00 10.21 9.54
CA ILE A 210 0.40 11.54 10.04
C ILE A 210 0.07 12.62 8.99
N PHE A 211 0.47 12.37 7.74
CA PHE A 211 0.14 13.23 6.60
C PHE A 211 -1.35 13.54 6.52
N ASN A 212 -2.21 12.52 6.58
CA ASN A 212 -3.66 12.71 6.50
C ASN A 212 -4.21 13.37 7.76
N HIS A 213 -3.67 13.06 8.94
CA HIS A 213 -4.09 13.70 10.18
C HIS A 213 -3.88 15.21 10.11
N ILE A 214 -2.72 15.68 9.65
CA ILE A 214 -2.45 17.12 9.46
C ILE A 214 -3.46 17.72 8.46
N ARG A 215 -3.65 17.08 7.30
CA ARG A 215 -4.59 17.54 6.27
C ARG A 215 -6.01 17.73 6.77
N PHE A 216 -6.51 16.79 7.57
CA PHE A 216 -7.91 16.79 8.00
C PHE A 216 -8.13 17.55 9.31
N SER A 217 -7.15 17.60 10.22
CA SER A 217 -7.22 18.40 11.45
C SER A 217 -7.22 19.90 11.15
N GLU A 218 -6.34 20.39 10.27
CA GLU A 218 -6.31 21.82 9.88
C GLU A 218 -7.63 22.26 9.24
N ARG A 219 -8.20 21.41 8.39
CA ARG A 219 -9.47 21.70 7.74
C ARG A 219 -10.63 21.82 8.73
N ARG A 220 -10.67 20.97 9.77
CA ARG A 220 -11.70 21.06 10.82
C ARG A 220 -11.60 22.38 11.57
N LEU A 221 -10.39 22.84 11.88
CA LEU A 221 -10.18 24.16 12.51
C LEU A 221 -10.69 25.29 11.60
N ALA A 222 -10.41 25.21 10.30
CA ALA A 222 -10.88 26.19 9.33
C ALA A 222 -12.42 26.22 9.18
N VAL A 223 -13.08 25.07 9.25
CA VAL A 223 -14.55 24.97 9.25
C VAL A 223 -15.12 25.55 10.55
N ASN A 224 -14.55 25.20 11.70
CA ASN A 224 -15.01 25.68 13.00
C ASN A 224 -14.83 27.21 13.17
N SER A 225 -13.84 27.81 12.49
CA SER A 225 -13.65 29.26 12.47
C SER A 225 -14.52 30.00 11.44
N GLY A 226 -15.35 29.29 10.67
CA GLY A 226 -16.19 29.87 9.62
C GLY A 226 -15.43 30.28 8.36
N SER A 227 -14.15 29.92 8.23
CA SER A 227 -13.30 30.32 7.11
C SER A 227 -13.43 29.43 5.86
N VAL A 228 -14.02 28.22 6.00
CA VAL A 228 -14.15 27.24 4.91
C VAL A 228 -15.45 26.44 5.02
N THR A 229 -16.07 26.08 3.89
CA THR A 229 -17.25 25.22 3.83
C THR A 229 -16.92 23.73 4.13
N PRO A 230 -17.79 22.99 4.85
CA PRO A 230 -17.56 21.57 5.14
C PRO A 230 -17.48 20.70 3.88
N LEU A 231 -16.73 19.60 3.92
CA LEU A 231 -16.84 18.56 2.89
C LEU A 231 -18.18 17.85 3.02
N LYS A 232 -18.83 17.58 1.88
CA LYS A 232 -19.87 16.56 1.83
C LYS A 232 -19.21 15.20 2.06
N GLU A 233 -19.57 14.53 3.16
CA GLU A 233 -19.25 13.12 3.34
C GLU A 233 -20.06 12.33 2.31
N TYR A 234 -19.37 11.66 1.39
CA TYR A 234 -19.93 10.71 0.44
C TYR A 234 -19.27 9.34 0.65
#